data_AF-I3XR03-F1
#
_entry.id   AF-I3XR03-F1
#
_cell.length_a   1.000
_cell.length_b   1.000
_cell.length_c   1.000
_cell.angle_alpha   90.00
_cell.angle_beta   90.00
_cell.angle_gamma   90.00
#
_symmetry.space_group_name_H-M   'P 1'
#
loop_
_entity.id
_entity.type
_entity.pdbx_description
1 polymer ?
#
loop_
_entity_poly.entity_id
_entity_poly.type
_entity_poly.pdbx_seq_one_letter_code
_entity_poly.pdbx_strand_id
1 'polypeptide(L)'
;MYAVILLIASITSTIVWYKYRDGKYSLQTLVLILWASTIMSMVDKAYASIVESEEFVEVTSENTVLGIVLVASAIALWLIYLVYTRIRLKF
;
A
#
# COMPACT_ATOMS: atom_id res chain seq x y z
N MET A 1 1.55 -12.45 -6.43
CA MET A 1 2.17 -12.09 -5.13
C MET A 1 1.93 -10.65 -4.68
N TYR A 2 2.03 -9.65 -5.57
CA TYR A 2 1.90 -8.23 -5.19
C TYR A 2 0.61 -7.88 -4.40
N ALA A 3 -0.56 -8.42 -4.79
CA ALA A 3 -1.82 -8.17 -4.08
C ALA A 3 -1.78 -8.66 -2.62
N VAL A 4 -1.15 -9.82 -2.37
CA VAL A 4 -0.97 -10.38 -1.01
C VAL A 4 0.02 -9.53 -0.20
N ILE A 5 1.12 -9.09 -0.82
CA ILE A 5 2.13 -8.23 -0.18
C ILE A 5 1.49 -6.90 0.23
N LEU A 6 0.70 -6.28 -0.66
CA LEU A 6 -0.04 -5.05 -0.37
C LEU A 6 -1.07 -5.23 0.75
N LEU A 7 -1.76 -6.37 0.78
CA LEU A 7 -2.69 -6.69 1.86
C LEU A 7 -1.99 -6.80 3.22
N ILE A 8 -0.85 -7.50 3.28
CA ILE A 8 -0.01 -7.58 4.50
C ILE A 8 0.50 -6.18 4.90
N ALA A 9 0.97 -5.38 3.94
CA ALA A 9 1.41 -4.01 4.19
C ALA A 9 0.27 -3.11 4.71
N SER A 10 -0.94 -3.27 4.19
CA SER A 10 -2.13 -2.53 4.64
C SER A 10 -2.52 -2.88 6.07
N ILE A 11 -2.54 -4.18 6.41
CA ILE A 11 -2.82 -4.65 7.76
C ILE A 11 -1.77 -4.13 8.75
N THR A 12 -0.48 -4.31 8.43
CA THR A 12 0.61 -3.82 9.29
C THR A 12 0.57 -2.30 9.46
N SER A 13 0.30 -1.54 8.40
CA SER A 13 0.13 -0.09 8.51
C SER A 13 -1.05 0.32 9.41
N THR A 14 -2.15 -0.44 9.37
CA THR A 14 -3.32 -0.20 10.23
C THR A 14 -3.00 -0.46 11.69
N ILE A 15 -2.27 -1.53 11.99
CA ILE A 15 -1.79 -1.86 13.35
C ILE A 15 -0.85 -0.75 13.86
N VAL A 16 0.10 -0.33 13.02
CA VAL A 16 1.06 0.74 13.36
C VAL A 16 0.33 2.07 13.59
N TRP A 17 -0.65 2.42 12.75
CA TRP A 17 -1.48 3.61 12.92
C TRP A 17 -2.29 3.58 14.23
N TYR A 18 -2.87 2.43 14.56
CA TYR A 18 -3.64 2.28 15.80
C TYR A 18 -2.76 2.47 17.05
N LYS A 19 -1.51 2.00 16.99
CA LYS A 19 -0.52 2.15 18.09
C LYS A 19 0.02 3.57 18.22
N TYR A 20 0.26 4.27 17.09
CA TYR A 20 0.88 5.60 17.07
C TYR A 20 -0.11 6.69 16.63
N ARG A 21 -1.20 6.82 17.39
CA ARG A 21 -2.31 7.73 17.07
C ARG A 21 -2.04 9.22 17.38
N ASP A 22 -0.82 9.56 17.81
CA ASP A 22 -0.43 10.91 18.25
C ASP A 22 -0.44 11.99 17.13
N GLY A 23 -0.91 11.68 15.92
CA GLY A 23 -1.03 12.61 14.79
C GLY A 23 0.30 13.06 14.16
N LYS A 24 1.42 12.90 14.86
CA LYS A 24 2.77 13.36 14.48
C LYS A 24 3.27 12.85 13.12
N TYR A 25 2.84 11.66 12.72
CA TYR A 25 3.33 10.98 11.52
C TYR A 25 2.30 10.85 10.41
N SER A 26 1.09 11.41 10.56
CA SER A 26 -0.03 11.27 9.62
C SER A 26 -0.18 9.86 9.03
N LEU A 27 -0.05 8.84 9.89
CA LEU A 27 -0.08 7.43 9.48
C LEU A 27 -1.43 7.05 8.85
N GLN A 28 -2.51 7.79 9.14
CA GLN A 28 -3.79 7.67 8.46
C GLN A 28 -3.66 7.77 6.93
N THR A 29 -2.78 8.65 6.43
CA THR A 29 -2.57 8.83 4.99
C THR A 29 -1.88 7.61 4.39
N LEU A 30 -0.90 7.04 5.09
CA LEU A 30 -0.21 5.81 4.65
C LEU A 30 -1.19 4.63 4.60
N VAL A 31 -2.05 4.49 5.62
CA VAL A 31 -3.10 3.47 5.68
C VAL A 31 -4.04 3.60 4.49
N LEU A 32 -4.51 4.82 4.19
CA LEU A 32 -5.39 5.06 3.04
C LEU A 32 -4.73 4.72 1.70
N ILE A 33 -3.46 5.10 1.49
CA ILE A 33 -2.72 4.79 0.26
C ILE A 33 -2.61 3.26 0.10
N LEU A 34 -2.18 2.54 1.13
CA LEU A 34 -1.97 1.09 1.06
C LEU A 34 -3.30 0.33 0.86
N TRP A 35 -4.38 0.73 1.54
CA TRP A 35 -5.70 0.12 1.33
C TRP A 35 -6.24 0.41 -0.08
N ALA A 36 -6.09 1.63 -0.60
CA ALA A 36 -6.49 1.95 -1.97
C ALA A 36 -5.73 1.10 -3.00
N SER A 37 -4.41 0.99 -2.85
CA SER A 37 -3.58 0.11 -3.70
C SER A 37 -3.98 -1.36 -3.58
N THR A 38 -4.29 -1.83 -2.37
CA THR A 38 -4.73 -3.22 -2.14
C THR A 38 -6.05 -3.51 -2.86
N ILE A 39 -7.06 -2.64 -2.70
CA ILE A 39 -8.36 -2.80 -3.35
C ILE A 39 -8.19 -2.79 -4.88
N MET A 40 -7.42 -1.85 -5.42
CA MET A 40 -7.13 -1.80 -6.86
C MET A 40 -6.46 -3.09 -7.34
N SER A 41 -5.44 -3.58 -6.63
CA SER A 41 -4.75 -4.82 -6.99
C SER A 41 -5.62 -6.08 -6.88
N MET A 42 -6.63 -6.08 -5.99
CA MET A 42 -7.59 -7.16 -5.88
C MET A 42 -8.56 -7.18 -7.05
N VAL A 43 -9.02 -6.00 -7.50
CA VAL A 43 -9.85 -5.89 -8.71
C VAL A 43 -9.08 -6.34 -9.94
N ASP A 44 -7.82 -5.92 -10.06
CA ASP A 44 -6.90 -6.32 -11.12
C ASP A 44 -6.72 -7.85 -11.17
N LYS A 45 -6.40 -8.50 -10.04
CA LYS A 45 -6.30 -9.96 -9.99
C LYS A 45 -7.63 -10.70 -10.16
N ALA A 46 -8.74 -10.11 -9.73
CA ALA A 46 -10.07 -10.68 -9.99
C ALA A 46 -10.39 -10.68 -11.49
N TYR A 47 -10.06 -9.58 -12.18
CA TYR A 47 -10.24 -9.48 -13.63
C TYR A 47 -9.36 -10.50 -14.36
N ALA A 48 -8.05 -10.51 -14.09
CA ALA A 48 -7.12 -11.45 -14.71
C ALA A 48 -7.52 -12.92 -14.48
N SER A 49 -7.95 -13.26 -13.27
CA SER A 49 -8.36 -14.63 -12.95
C SER A 49 -9.63 -15.08 -13.65
N ILE A 50 -10.63 -14.18 -13.81
CA ILE A 50 -11.91 -14.51 -14.44
C ILE A 50 -11.82 -14.47 -15.97
N VAL A 51 -11.13 -13.48 -16.51
CA VAL A 51 -11.13 -13.19 -17.95
C VAL A 51 -9.96 -13.88 -18.66
N GLU A 52 -8.77 -13.83 -18.06
CA GLU A 52 -7.54 -14.34 -18.67
C GLU A 52 -7.22 -15.76 -18.17
N SER A 53 -8.03 -16.30 -17.26
CA SER A 53 -7.84 -17.61 -16.62
C SER A 53 -6.48 -17.76 -15.93
N GLU A 54 -5.90 -16.63 -15.49
CA GLU A 54 -4.66 -16.61 -14.72
C GLU A 54 -4.89 -17.07 -13.27
N GLU A 55 -3.81 -17.54 -12.63
CA GLU A 55 -3.83 -17.79 -11.20
C GLU A 55 -4.04 -16.49 -10.43
N PHE A 56 -5.08 -16.46 -9.58
CA PHE A 56 -5.35 -15.32 -8.71
C PHE A 56 -4.13 -14.97 -7.82
N VAL A 57 -3.42 -16.00 -7.36
CA VAL A 57 -2.22 -15.90 -6.52
C VAL A 57 -1.02 -16.49 -7.25
N GLU A 58 -0.54 -15.78 -8.26
CA GLU A 58 0.64 -16.20 -9.01
C GLU A 58 1.94 -15.91 -8.23
N VAL A 59 2.76 -16.94 -8.00
CA VAL A 59 4.04 -16.90 -7.26
C VAL A 59 5.22 -16.88 -8.22
N THR A 60 5.46 -15.72 -8.83
CA THR A 60 6.64 -15.47 -9.67
C THR A 60 7.55 -14.41 -9.05
N SER A 61 8.84 -14.46 -9.41
CA SER A 61 9.84 -13.48 -8.95
C SER A 61 9.46 -12.06 -9.37
N GLU A 62 8.96 -11.91 -10.59
CA GLU A 62 8.52 -10.62 -11.15
C GLU A 62 7.36 -10.02 -10.35
N ASN A 63 6.31 -10.82 -10.08
CA ASN A 63 5.16 -10.39 -9.27
C ASN A 63 5.53 -10.09 -7.82
N THR A 64 6.58 -10.71 -7.31
CA THR A 64 7.09 -10.44 -5.95
C THR A 64 7.82 -9.12 -5.91
N VAL A 65 8.72 -8.87 -6.88
CA VAL A 65 9.43 -7.59 -7.03
C VAL A 65 8.44 -6.45 -7.23
N LEU A 66 7.41 -6.64 -8.06
CA LEU A 66 6.36 -5.63 -8.26
C LEU A 66 5.67 -5.27 -6.94
N GLY A 67 5.33 -6.25 -6.11
CA GLY A 67 4.74 -6.01 -4.79
C GLY A 67 5.63 -5.17 -3.88
N ILE A 68 6.93 -5.46 -3.86
CA ILE A 68 7.91 -4.68 -3.08
C ILE A 68 8.00 -3.24 -3.61
N VAL A 69 8.05 -3.06 -4.92
CA VAL A 69 8.11 -1.74 -5.57
C VAL A 69 6.85 -0.92 -5.25
N LEU A 70 5.67 -1.52 -5.27
CA LEU A 70 4.41 -0.84 -4.94
C LEU A 70 4.38 -0.38 -3.47
N VAL A 71 4.81 -1.23 -2.54
CA VAL A 71 4.92 -0.84 -1.12
C VAL A 71 5.94 0.28 -0.93
N ALA A 72 7.12 0.19 -1.56
CA ALA A 72 8.14 1.23 -1.50
C ALA A 72 7.62 2.56 -2.07
N SER A 73 6.86 2.52 -3.16
CA SER A 73 6.24 3.69 -3.78
C SER A 73 5.20 4.34 -2.87
N ALA A 74 4.35 3.54 -2.21
CA ALA A 74 3.39 4.02 -1.22
C ALA A 74 4.08 4.72 -0.03
N ILE A 75 5.17 4.14 0.48
CA ILE A 75 5.98 4.74 1.54
C ILE A 75 6.63 6.04 1.06
N ALA A 76 7.16 6.09 -0.16
CA ALA A 76 7.75 7.30 -0.73
C ALA A 76 6.72 8.43 -0.85
N LEU A 77 5.51 8.14 -1.36
CA LEU A 77 4.42 9.11 -1.44
C LEU A 77 4.00 9.62 -0.06
N TRP A 78 3.93 8.73 0.93
CA TRP A 78 3.65 9.13 2.30
C TRP A 78 4.75 10.01 2.90
N LEU A 79 6.03 9.71 2.65
CA LEU A 79 7.14 10.54 3.11
C LEU A 79 7.08 11.94 2.49
N ILE A 80 6.80 12.03 1.19
CA ILE A 80 6.60 13.32 0.49
C ILE A 80 5.45 14.09 1.14
N TYR A 81 4.31 13.43 1.38
CA TYR A 81 3.16 14.04 2.04
C TYR A 81 3.49 14.53 3.46
N LEU A 82 4.26 13.75 4.23
CA LEU A 82 4.67 14.08 5.59
C LEU A 82 5.57 15.31 5.62
N VAL A 83 6.56 15.37 4.73
CA VAL A 83 7.46 16.53 4.59
C VAL A 83 6.66 17.77 4.19
N TYR A 84 5.80 17.65 3.18
CA TYR A 84 4.96 18.75 2.72
C TYR A 84 4.04 19.29 3.82
N THR A 85 3.36 18.39 4.54
CA THR A 85 2.45 18.76 5.64
C THR A 85 3.21 19.45 6.78
N ARG A 86 4.43 18.98 7.11
CA ARG A 86 5.26 19.60 8.14
C ARG A 86 5.76 20.99 7.74
N ILE A 87 6.11 21.20 6.47
CA ILE A 87 6.53 22.52 5.96
C ILE A 87 5.33 23.49 6.05
N ARG A 88 4.15 23.06 5.60
CA ARG A 88 2.94 23.90 5.61
C ARG A 88 2.52 24.35 7.01
N LEU A 89 2.70 23.52 8.04
CA LEU A 89 2.33 23.86 9.43
C LEU A 89 3.31 24.83 10.12
N LYS A 90 4.45 25.15 9.51
CA LYS A 90 5.42 26.13 10.04
C LYS A 90 5.17 27.57 9.55
N PHE A 91 4.28 27.77 8.59
CA PHE A 91 3.86 29.07 8.07
C PHE A 91 2.39 29.32 8.40
#